data_AF-A0AAJ5X0F4-F1
#
_entry.id   AF-A0AAJ5X0F4-F1
#
_cell.length_a   1.000
_cell.length_b   1.000
_cell.length_c   1.000
_cell.angle_alpha   90.00
_cell.angle_beta   90.00
_cell.angle_gamma   90.00
#
_symmetry.space_group_name_H-M   'P 1'
#
loop_
_entity.id
_entity.type
_entity.pdbx_description
1 polymer ?
#
loop_
_entity_poly.entity_id
_entity_poly.type
_entity_poly.pdbx_seq_one_letter_code
_entity_poly.pdbx_strand_id
1 'polypeptide(L)'
;MALIGGVVGFGFLWPGEGETPDAMRRLGPFSLAALGLLVTGLEAVIFTVVPIELTRRLLKNSWIGVAVGGGGYVVGVHWDNGWLGLATSGWIWSVVTTAYLLDRPASFFRACLQAIGLKWVFWIFAFSSLIAAS
;
A
#
# COMPACT_ATOMS: atom_id res chain seq x y z
N MET A 1 -15.27 17.42 -3.07
CA MET A 1 -15.16 16.24 -2.19
C MET A 1 -14.39 15.06 -2.79
N ALA A 2 -14.10 15.02 -4.10
CA ALA A 2 -13.19 14.02 -4.72
C ALA A 2 -11.68 14.18 -4.38
N LEU A 3 -11.29 15.33 -3.83
CA LEU A 3 -9.92 15.60 -3.36
C LEU A 3 -9.57 14.74 -2.14
N ILE A 4 -10.54 14.35 -1.31
CA ILE A 4 -10.28 13.75 0.00
C ILE A 4 -9.81 12.30 -0.12
N GLY A 5 -10.20 11.52 -1.14
CA GLY A 5 -9.77 10.12 -1.25
C GLY A 5 -8.27 9.96 -1.56
N GLY A 6 -7.75 10.76 -2.50
CA GLY A 6 -6.32 10.77 -2.84
C GLY A 6 -5.46 11.51 -1.82
N VAL A 7 -6.06 12.51 -1.14
CA VAL A 7 -5.41 13.31 -0.10
C VAL A 7 -5.41 12.61 1.25
N VAL A 8 -6.41 11.80 1.60
CA VAL A 8 -6.42 11.07 2.88
C VAL A 8 -5.32 10.01 2.87
N GLY A 9 -5.12 9.29 1.75
CA GLY A 9 -3.98 8.38 1.61
C GLY A 9 -2.60 9.06 1.73
N PHE A 10 -2.49 10.33 1.34
CA PHE A 10 -1.25 11.11 1.44
C PHE A 10 -1.09 11.95 2.71
N GLY A 11 -2.20 12.36 3.32
CA GLY A 11 -2.27 13.08 4.59
C GLY A 11 -1.82 12.21 5.75
N PHE A 12 -1.96 10.89 5.64
CA PHE A 12 -1.38 9.93 6.60
C PHE A 12 0.15 9.81 6.56
N LEU A 13 0.81 10.31 5.51
CA LEU A 13 2.27 10.34 5.40
C LEU A 13 2.88 11.71 5.79
N TRP A 14 2.05 12.70 6.12
CA TRP A 14 2.49 14.05 6.46
C TRP A 14 2.26 14.35 7.95
N PRO A 15 3.29 14.74 8.74
CA PRO A 15 3.10 15.12 10.12
C PRO A 15 2.49 16.52 10.17
N GLY A 16 1.16 16.59 10.25
CA GLY A 16 0.40 17.83 10.37
C GLY A 16 -1.10 17.56 10.32
N GLU A 17 -1.89 18.33 11.06
CA GLU A 17 -3.33 18.16 11.23
C GLU A 17 -4.12 18.22 9.91
N GLY A 18 -4.19 17.11 9.16
CA GLY A 18 -5.15 16.89 8.07
C GLY A 18 -5.12 17.88 6.89
N GLU A 19 -4.24 18.88 6.89
CA GLU A 19 -4.18 19.89 5.83
C GLU A 19 -3.46 19.32 4.61
N THR A 20 -4.20 19.28 3.51
CA THR A 20 -3.63 19.04 2.19
C THR A 20 -2.58 20.11 1.90
N PRO A 21 -1.31 19.76 1.65
CA PRO A 21 -0.31 20.74 1.27
C PRO A 21 -0.82 21.57 0.08
N ASP A 22 -0.63 22.89 0.10
CA ASP A 22 -1.11 23.77 -1.00
C ASP A 22 -0.58 23.33 -2.37
N ALA A 23 0.57 22.65 -2.40
CA ALA A 23 1.12 22.02 -3.59
C ALA A 23 0.23 20.90 -4.17
N MET A 24 -0.43 20.09 -3.32
CA MET A 24 -1.36 19.03 -3.74
C MET A 24 -2.71 19.57 -4.19
N ARG A 25 -3.17 20.69 -3.63
CA ARG A 25 -4.42 21.36 -4.07
C ARG A 25 -4.34 21.87 -5.52
N ARG A 26 -3.12 22.11 -6.01
CA ARG A 26 -2.84 22.56 -7.38
C ARG A 26 -2.73 21.41 -8.38
N LEU A 27 -2.70 20.15 -7.93
CA LEU A 27 -2.61 18.99 -8.81
C LEU A 27 -3.97 18.67 -9.43
N GLY A 28 -3.99 18.44 -10.74
CA GLY A 28 -5.18 17.95 -11.43
C GLY A 28 -5.54 16.51 -11.01
N PRO A 29 -6.79 16.07 -11.23
CA PRO A 29 -7.26 14.73 -10.84
C PRO A 29 -6.39 13.59 -11.38
N PHE A 30 -5.90 13.72 -12.61
CA PHE A 30 -5.01 12.74 -13.23
C PHE A 30 -3.66 12.62 -12.51
N SER A 31 -3.06 13.76 -12.14
CA SER A 31 -1.78 13.78 -11.41
C SER A 31 -1.91 13.16 -10.02
N LEU A 32 -3.03 13.41 -9.33
CA LEU A 32 -3.32 12.77 -8.05
C LEU A 32 -3.51 11.25 -8.20
N ALA A 33 -4.19 10.81 -9.26
CA ALA A 33 -4.36 9.38 -9.51
C ALA A 33 -3.04 8.67 -9.84
N ALA A 34 -2.21 9.27 -10.69
CA ALA A 34 -0.88 8.75 -11.01
C ALA A 34 0.02 8.67 -9.77
N LEU A 35 -0.03 9.69 -8.91
CA LEU A 35 0.71 9.71 -7.66
C LEU A 35 0.23 8.64 -6.67
N GLY A 36 -1.09 8.42 -6.57
CA GLY A 36 -1.66 7.34 -5.75
C GLY A 36 -1.22 5.95 -6.21
N LEU A 37 -1.21 5.70 -7.52
CA LEU A 37 -0.68 4.46 -8.09
C LEU A 37 0.81 4.29 -7.80
N LEU A 38 1.61 5.36 -7.94
CA LEU A 38 3.04 5.31 -7.64
C LEU A 38 3.27 4.93 -6.17
N VAL A 39 2.61 5.61 -5.23
CA VAL A 39 2.78 5.35 -3.79
C VAL A 39 2.34 3.95 -3.41
N THR A 40 1.16 3.51 -3.84
CA THR A 40 0.67 2.17 -3.49
C THR A 40 1.50 1.05 -4.13
N GLY A 41 2.09 1.30 -5.30
CA GLY A 41 3.09 0.41 -5.89
C GLY A 41 4.37 0.33 -5.04
N LEU A 42 4.88 1.47 -4.58
CA LEU A 42 6.04 1.52 -3.68
C LEU A 42 5.75 0.85 -2.34
N GLU A 43 4.56 1.00 -1.77
CA GLU A 43 4.17 0.27 -0.55
C GLU A 43 4.27 -1.24 -0.74
N ALA A 44 3.79 -1.78 -1.86
CA ALA A 44 3.91 -3.21 -2.17
C ALA A 44 5.37 -3.66 -2.15
N VAL A 45 6.25 -2.84 -2.72
CA VAL A 45 7.68 -3.14 -2.77
C VAL A 45 8.32 -3.07 -1.38
N ILE A 46 8.08 -1.99 -0.64
CA ILE A 46 8.72 -1.70 0.65
C ILE A 46 8.22 -2.64 1.75
N PHE A 47 6.94 -2.98 1.77
CA PHE A 47 6.33 -3.75 2.86
C PHE A 47 6.06 -5.22 2.53
N THR A 48 6.26 -5.65 1.29
CA THR A 48 6.14 -7.06 0.91
C THR A 48 7.42 -7.54 0.25
N VAL A 49 7.80 -6.99 -0.92
CA VAL A 49 8.87 -7.57 -1.74
C VAL A 49 10.24 -7.49 -1.07
N VAL A 50 10.66 -6.29 -0.66
CA VAL A 50 11.98 -6.01 -0.10
C VAL A 50 12.25 -6.81 1.18
N PRO A 51 11.41 -6.74 2.23
CA PRO A 51 11.70 -7.43 3.49
C PRO A 51 11.72 -8.94 3.31
N ILE A 52 10.82 -9.50 2.48
CA ILE A 52 10.78 -10.94 2.18
C ILE A 52 12.05 -11.37 1.44
N GLU A 53 12.44 -10.67 0.37
CA GLU A 53 13.62 -11.06 -0.40
C GLU A 53 14.93 -10.84 0.36
N LEU A 54 15.02 -9.77 1.14
CA LEU A 54 16.21 -9.49 1.94
C LEU A 54 16.42 -10.55 3.02
N THR A 55 15.39 -10.86 3.80
CA THR A 55 15.46 -11.89 4.86
C THR A 55 15.60 -13.30 4.28
N ARG A 56 14.97 -13.59 3.14
CA ARG A 56 15.21 -14.83 2.41
C ARG A 56 16.67 -14.97 1.97
N ARG A 57 17.30 -13.91 1.46
CA ARG A 57 18.70 -13.95 0.99
C ARG A 57 19.70 -13.99 2.14
N LEU A 58 19.50 -13.17 3.18
CA LEU A 58 20.45 -13.02 4.28
C LEU A 58 20.27 -14.07 5.37
N LEU A 59 19.02 -14.41 5.70
CA LEU A 59 18.66 -15.27 6.84
C LEU A 59 18.09 -16.62 6.41
N LYS A 60 17.96 -16.87 5.10
CA LYS A 60 17.33 -18.08 4.54
C LYS A 60 15.91 -18.32 5.06
N ASN A 61 15.24 -17.26 5.53
CA ASN A 61 13.91 -17.34 6.12
C ASN A 61 13.04 -16.17 5.67
N SER A 62 12.10 -16.45 4.75
CA SER A 62 11.13 -15.47 4.23
C SER A 62 10.13 -15.01 5.29
N TRP A 63 9.81 -15.83 6.29
CA TRP A 63 8.78 -15.53 7.29
C TRP A 63 9.19 -14.37 8.22
N ILE A 64 10.48 -14.17 8.43
CA ILE A 64 10.98 -12.99 9.14
C ILE A 64 10.64 -11.73 8.33
N GLY A 65 10.83 -11.76 7.02
CA GLY A 65 10.46 -10.65 6.14
C GLY A 65 8.97 -10.41 6.08
N VAL A 66 8.16 -11.47 6.11
CA VAL A 66 6.69 -11.38 6.24
C VAL A 66 6.32 -10.67 7.55
N ALA A 67 6.90 -11.08 8.68
CA ALA A 67 6.62 -10.45 9.97
C ALA A 67 7.05 -8.98 10.02
N VAL A 68 8.23 -8.64 9.50
CA VAL A 68 8.73 -7.26 9.43
C VAL A 68 7.86 -6.41 8.50
N GLY A 69 7.53 -6.93 7.32
CA GLY A 69 6.68 -6.23 6.35
C GLY A 69 5.27 -5.97 6.90
N GLY A 70 4.66 -6.99 7.50
CA GLY A 70 3.32 -6.87 8.10
C GLY A 70 3.30 -5.97 9.32
N GLY A 71 4.27 -6.13 10.23
CA GLY A 71 4.40 -5.25 11.39
C GLY A 71 4.63 -3.79 10.98
N GLY A 72 5.53 -3.55 10.03
CA GLY A 72 5.80 -2.21 9.50
C GLY A 72 4.60 -1.57 8.82
N TYR A 73 3.86 -2.33 7.99
CA TYR A 73 2.71 -1.80 7.27
C TYR A 73 1.48 -1.62 8.14
N VAL A 74 1.07 -2.69 8.85
CA VAL A 74 -0.19 -2.70 9.59
C VAL A 74 -0.05 -1.85 10.85
N VAL A 75 1.01 -2.07 11.64
CA VAL A 75 1.20 -1.35 12.91
C VAL A 75 1.98 -0.05 12.68
N GLY A 76 3.06 -0.07 11.91
CA GLY A 76 3.90 1.11 11.74
C GLY A 76 3.25 2.25 10.95
N VAL A 77 2.43 1.94 9.95
CA VAL A 77 1.80 2.96 9.07
C VAL A 77 0.33 3.21 9.41
N HIS A 78 -0.41 2.18 9.81
CA HIS A 78 -1.88 2.24 9.89
C HIS A 78 -2.46 2.18 11.31
N TRP A 79 -1.63 2.32 12.35
CA TRP A 79 -2.09 2.27 13.75
C TRP A 79 -3.18 3.31 14.07
N ASP A 80 -3.02 4.52 13.57
CA ASP A 80 -3.92 5.63 13.88
C ASP A 80 -5.23 5.60 13.08
N ASN A 81 -5.42 4.61 12.20
CA ASN A 81 -6.63 4.46 11.37
C ASN A 81 -7.81 3.81 12.12
N GLY A 82 -7.63 3.49 13.40
CA GLY A 82 -8.60 2.75 14.21
C GLY A 82 -8.70 1.27 13.82
N TRP A 83 -9.50 0.52 14.58
CA TRP A 83 -9.55 -0.95 14.46
C TRP A 83 -9.98 -1.43 13.07
N LEU A 84 -10.97 -0.76 12.45
CA LEU A 84 -11.43 -1.13 11.11
C LEU A 84 -10.35 -0.85 10.07
N GLY A 85 -9.66 0.29 10.16
CA GLY A 85 -8.55 0.62 9.27
C GLY A 85 -7.39 -0.36 9.39
N LEU A 86 -7.03 -0.75 10.63
CA LEU A 86 -6.04 -1.79 10.90
C LEU A 86 -6.43 -3.14 10.31
N ALA A 87 -7.68 -3.56 10.50
CA ALA A 87 -8.19 -4.83 9.97
C ALA A 87 -8.18 -4.84 8.43
N THR A 88 -8.62 -3.74 7.80
CA THR A 88 -8.61 -3.60 6.34
C THR A 88 -7.18 -3.58 5.78
N SER A 89 -6.27 -2.80 6.37
CA SER A 89 -4.87 -2.76 5.95
C SER A 89 -4.18 -4.12 6.14
N GLY A 90 -4.42 -4.79 7.26
CA GLY A 90 -3.92 -6.14 7.52
C GLY A 90 -4.44 -7.17 6.52
N TRP A 91 -5.72 -7.10 6.15
CA TRP A 91 -6.30 -7.95 5.14
C TRP A 91 -5.69 -7.71 3.75
N ILE A 92 -5.61 -6.45 3.30
CA ILE A 92 -5.00 -6.08 2.01
C ILE A 92 -3.56 -6.60 1.94
N TRP A 93 -2.76 -6.32 2.98
CA TRP A 93 -1.37 -6.75 3.03
C TRP A 93 -1.24 -8.27 3.02
N SER A 94 -2.10 -8.98 3.74
CA SER A 94 -2.10 -10.45 3.76
C SER A 94 -2.39 -11.00 2.37
N VAL A 95 -3.41 -10.49 1.66
CA VAL A 95 -3.75 -10.92 0.29
C VAL A 95 -2.59 -10.67 -0.67
N VAL A 96 -2.00 -9.46 -0.65
CA VAL A 96 -0.86 -9.10 -1.50
C VAL A 96 0.36 -9.99 -1.22
N THR A 97 0.65 -10.22 0.06
CA THR A 97 1.79 -11.03 0.50
C THR A 97 1.61 -12.50 0.15
N THR A 98 0.42 -13.06 0.36
CA THR A 98 0.11 -14.44 -0.03
C THR A 98 0.23 -14.61 -1.54
N ALA A 99 -0.35 -13.71 -2.33
CA ALA A 99 -0.23 -13.76 -3.79
C ALA A 99 1.24 -13.71 -4.25
N TYR A 100 2.03 -12.80 -3.66
CA TYR A 100 3.46 -12.72 -3.91
C TYR A 100 4.18 -14.05 -3.61
N LEU A 101 3.98 -14.62 -2.41
CA LEU A 101 4.64 -15.84 -1.98
C LEU A 101 4.28 -17.05 -2.82
N LEU A 102 3.04 -17.12 -3.32
CA LEU A 102 2.58 -18.21 -4.18
C LEU A 102 3.21 -18.17 -5.58
N ASP A 103 3.33 -16.99 -6.20
CA ASP A 103 3.88 -16.87 -7.57
C ASP A 103 5.43 -16.78 -7.58
N ARG A 104 6.03 -16.41 -6.44
CA ARG A 104 7.48 -16.19 -6.30
C ARG A 104 8.37 -17.38 -6.68
N PRO A 105 8.03 -18.65 -6.37
CA PRO A 105 8.83 -19.80 -6.80
C PRO A 105 8.90 -19.95 -8.33
N ALA A 106 7.83 -19.56 -9.04
CA ALA A 106 7.76 -19.65 -10.50
C ALA A 106 8.47 -18.47 -11.18
N SER A 107 8.26 -17.24 -10.71
CA SER A 107 8.93 -16.06 -11.26
C SER A 107 8.93 -14.90 -10.29
N PHE A 108 10.13 -14.35 -10.02
CA PHE A 108 10.27 -13.13 -9.23
C PHE A 108 9.58 -11.93 -9.89
N PHE A 109 9.78 -11.75 -11.19
CA PHE A 109 9.24 -10.61 -11.92
C PHE A 109 7.71 -10.62 -11.92
N ARG A 110 7.10 -11.78 -12.22
CA ARG A 110 5.64 -11.92 -12.19
C ARG A 110 5.07 -11.70 -10.80
N ALA A 111 5.70 -12.27 -9.77
CA ALA A 111 5.28 -12.06 -8.38
C ALA A 111 5.32 -10.57 -7.98
N CYS A 112 6.35 -9.82 -8.40
CA CYS A 112 6.43 -8.38 -8.15
C CYS A 112 5.31 -7.62 -8.86
N LEU A 113 5.09 -7.88 -10.15
CA LEU A 113 4.00 -7.27 -10.90
C LEU A 113 2.64 -7.60 -10.29
N GLN A 114 2.44 -8.82 -9.81
CA GLN A 114 1.21 -9.25 -9.17
C GLN A 114 0.98 -8.53 -7.84
N ALA A 115 2.02 -8.39 -7.01
CA ALA A 115 1.92 -7.67 -5.74
C ALA A 115 1.58 -6.18 -5.94
N ILE A 116 2.27 -5.52 -6.89
CA ILE A 116 2.02 -4.12 -7.25
C ILE A 116 0.63 -3.96 -7.86
N GLY A 117 0.28 -4.83 -8.82
CA GLY A 117 -1.02 -4.81 -9.49
C GLY A 117 -2.19 -5.00 -8.53
N LEU A 118 -2.08 -5.91 -7.55
CA LEU A 118 -3.11 -6.09 -6.52
C LEU A 118 -3.27 -4.83 -5.66
N LYS A 119 -2.18 -4.17 -5.26
CA LYS A 119 -2.24 -2.88 -4.56
C LYS A 119 -2.96 -1.81 -5.38
N TRP A 120 -2.68 -1.73 -6.69
CA TRP A 120 -3.39 -0.82 -7.58
C TRP A 120 -4.88 -1.15 -7.70
N VAL A 121 -5.25 -2.42 -7.81
CA VAL A 121 -6.66 -2.85 -7.86
C VAL A 121 -7.40 -2.41 -6.58
N PHE A 122 -6.81 -2.65 -5.41
CA PHE A 122 -7.40 -2.20 -4.14
C PHE A 122 -7.53 -0.68 -4.07
N TRP A 123 -6.51 0.06 -4.52
CA TRP A 123 -6.53 1.51 -4.53
C TRP A 123 -7.59 2.07 -5.49
N ILE A 124 -7.66 1.56 -6.73
CA ILE A 124 -8.66 1.96 -7.73
C ILE A 124 -10.06 1.66 -7.22
N PHE A 125 -10.28 0.47 -6.62
CA PHE A 125 -11.57 0.10 -6.05
C PHE A 125 -11.97 1.09 -4.94
N ALA A 126 -11.10 1.33 -3.97
CA ALA A 126 -11.36 2.28 -2.88
C ALA A 126 -11.65 3.69 -3.41
N PHE A 127 -10.85 4.17 -4.38
CA PHE A 127 -11.03 5.47 -5.01
C PHE A 127 -12.38 5.56 -5.75
N SER A 128 -12.77 4.50 -6.46
CA SER A 128 -14.03 4.44 -7.21
C SER A 128 -15.24 4.40 -6.28
N SER A 129 -15.17 3.64 -5.19
CA SER A 129 -16.22 3.60 -4.16
C SER A 129 -16.44 4.97 -3.51
N LEU A 130 -15.37 5.74 -3.29
CA LEU A 130 -15.48 7.10 -2.75
C LEU A 130 -16.15 8.07 -3.73
N ILE A 131 -15.85 7.96 -5.03
CA ILE A 131 -16.51 8.78 -6.06
C ILE A 131 -17.99 8.39 -6.18
N ALA A 132 -18.31 7.11 -6.15
CA ALA A 132 -19.69 6.65 -6.24
C ALA A 132 -20.56 7.05 -5.04
N ALA A 133 -19.94 7.28 -3.87
CA ALA A 133 -20.61 7.69 -2.64
C ALA A 133 -20.76 9.21 -2.49
N SER A 134 -20.22 10.02 -3.41
CA SER A 134 -20.28 11.49 -3.39
C SER A 134 -21.34 12.04 -4.34
#